data_AF-A0AAV0F398-F1
#
_entry.id   AF-A0AAV0F398-F1
#
_cell.length_a   1.000
_cell.length_b   1.000
_cell.length_c   1.000
_cell.angle_alpha   90.00
_cell.angle_beta   90.00
_cell.angle_gamma   90.00
#
_symmetry.space_group_name_H-M   'P 1'
#
loop_
_entity.id
_entity.type
_entity.pdbx_description
1 polymer ?
#
loop_
_entity_poly.entity_id
_entity_poly.type
_entity_poly.pdbx_seq_one_letter_code
_entity_poly.pdbx_strand_id
1 'polypeptide(L)'
;MDQPKMVRRGRAAVVVLGDIGRSPRMQYHALSLARQAHLEVDIVAYGGSDPHSAVLEHPSIHTHRMTQWPSTPQTFSKMLRPLMLMLKPLVQFVMLLWYLFVKIPAPDVFIVQNPPSVPTLVAVKWASWFRRSAFVIDWHNFGYTLLALSLGRNSRFVTLYNWIEKHYGRMANGSFCVTKAMQHELAQNWSIK
;
A
#
# COMPACT_ATOMS: atom_id res chain seq x y z
N MET A 1 -14.71 11.33 -28.61
CA MET A 1 -15.34 11.14 -27.28
C MET A 1 -14.46 11.82 -26.27
N ASP A 2 -14.84 13.01 -25.82
CA ASP A 2 -14.14 13.71 -24.74
C ASP A 2 -14.32 12.92 -23.44
N GLN A 3 -13.21 12.50 -22.83
CA GLN A 3 -13.26 11.99 -21.46
C GLN A 3 -13.72 13.14 -20.55
N PRO A 4 -14.70 12.92 -19.65
CA PRO A 4 -15.14 13.96 -18.74
C PRO A 4 -13.94 14.47 -17.95
N LYS A 5 -13.67 15.79 -18.01
CA LYS A 5 -12.65 16.44 -17.18
C LYS A 5 -13.03 16.21 -15.71
N MET A 6 -12.39 15.24 -15.06
CA MET A 6 -12.50 15.12 -13.61
C MET A 6 -11.97 16.39 -12.97
N VAL A 7 -12.82 17.06 -12.20
CA VAL A 7 -12.39 18.15 -11.32
C VAL A 7 -11.35 17.58 -10.37
N ARG A 8 -10.11 18.05 -10.48
CA ARG A 8 -9.01 17.63 -9.60
C ARG A 8 -9.27 18.19 -8.20
N ARG A 9 -9.20 17.32 -7.21
CA ARG A 9 -9.35 17.65 -5.79
C ARG A 9 -8.08 18.28 -5.21
N GLY A 10 -6.95 18.16 -5.90
CA GLY A 10 -5.66 18.66 -5.45
C GLY A 10 -5.08 17.83 -4.32
N ARG A 11 -5.43 16.53 -4.24
CA ARG A 11 -5.05 15.66 -3.12
C ARG A 11 -4.44 14.34 -3.58
N ALA A 12 -3.46 13.85 -2.85
CA ALA A 12 -2.87 12.53 -3.02
C ALA A 12 -2.85 11.78 -1.69
N ALA A 13 -2.98 10.45 -1.74
CA ALA A 13 -2.82 9.59 -0.58
C ALA A 13 -1.62 8.67 -0.78
N VAL A 14 -0.70 8.66 0.19
CA VAL A 14 0.47 7.79 0.22
C VAL A 14 0.22 6.70 1.27
N VAL A 15 0.11 5.45 0.84
CA VAL A 15 -0.33 4.34 1.69
C VAL A 15 0.83 3.37 1.93
N VAL A 16 1.16 3.16 3.20
CA VAL A 16 2.24 2.28 3.63
C VAL A 16 1.72 1.36 4.73
N LEU A 17 1.49 0.07 4.45
CA LEU A 17 1.11 -0.88 5.50
C LEU A 17 2.35 -1.34 6.30
N GLY A 18 3.07 -0.37 6.87
CA GLY A 18 4.38 -0.48 7.50
C GLY A 18 4.76 0.82 8.22
N ASP A 19 5.92 0.82 8.88
CA ASP A 19 6.48 2.01 9.55
C ASP A 19 6.93 3.05 8.50
N ILE A 20 6.28 4.22 8.48
CA ILE A 20 6.61 5.30 7.55
C ILE A 20 8.02 5.86 7.76
N GLY A 21 8.50 5.93 9.01
CA GLY A 21 9.85 6.42 9.33
C GLY A 21 10.94 5.54 8.72
N ARG A 22 10.63 4.28 8.45
CA ARG A 22 11.52 3.31 7.79
C ARG A 22 11.27 3.16 6.29
N SER A 23 10.44 4.03 5.71
CA SER A 23 10.03 3.99 4.31
C SER A 23 10.44 5.26 3.56
N PRO A 24 11.74 5.54 3.39
CA PRO A 24 12.24 6.81 2.84
C PRO A 24 11.72 7.11 1.43
N ARG A 25 11.52 6.08 0.58
CA ARG A 25 10.98 6.26 -0.77
C ARG A 25 9.56 6.79 -0.77
N MET A 26 8.70 6.30 0.14
CA MET A 26 7.33 6.81 0.28
C MET A 26 7.29 8.22 0.87
N GLN A 27 8.23 8.54 1.77
CA GLN A 27 8.42 9.90 2.25
C GLN A 27 8.82 10.85 1.11
N TYR A 28 9.72 10.44 0.22
CA TYR A 28 10.07 11.24 -0.96
C TYR A 28 8.91 11.39 -1.94
N HIS A 29 8.09 10.36 -2.14
CA HIS A 29 6.85 10.49 -2.92
C HIS A 29 5.93 11.56 -2.31
N ALA A 30 5.70 11.53 -0.99
CA ALA A 30 4.89 12.54 -0.32
C ALA A 30 5.46 13.96 -0.48
N LEU A 31 6.77 14.12 -0.27
CA LEU A 31 7.45 15.41 -0.46
C LEU A 31 7.38 15.92 -1.89
N SER A 32 7.58 15.05 -2.88
CA SER A 32 7.53 15.41 -4.30
C SER A 32 6.13 15.85 -4.70
N LEU A 33 5.10 15.13 -4.24
CA LEU A 33 3.69 15.50 -4.48
C LEU A 33 3.35 16.85 -3.86
N ALA A 34 3.79 17.09 -2.62
CA ALA A 34 3.52 18.33 -1.92
C ALA A 34 4.28 19.52 -2.52
N ARG A 35 5.59 19.37 -2.81
CA ARG A 35 6.45 20.48 -3.24
C ARG A 35 6.36 20.79 -4.73
N GLN A 36 6.29 19.77 -5.57
CA GLN A 36 6.39 19.94 -7.02
C GLN A 36 5.01 19.91 -7.70
N ALA A 37 4.11 19.05 -7.24
CA ALA A 37 2.76 18.97 -7.77
C ALA A 37 1.76 19.86 -7.01
N HIS A 38 2.20 20.51 -5.92
CA HIS A 38 1.38 21.39 -5.08
C HIS A 38 0.09 20.73 -4.58
N LEU A 39 0.17 19.46 -4.19
CA LEU A 39 -0.96 18.68 -3.68
C LEU A 39 -0.95 18.62 -2.16
N GLU A 40 -2.14 18.54 -1.57
CA GLU A 40 -2.29 18.08 -0.20
C GLU A 40 -2.09 16.57 -0.15
N VAL A 41 -1.27 16.08 0.79
CA VAL A 41 -0.87 14.68 0.87
C VAL A 41 -1.30 14.07 2.19
N ASP A 42 -2.11 13.03 2.13
CA ASP A 42 -2.47 12.20 3.27
C ASP A 42 -1.61 10.94 3.30
N ILE A 43 -0.71 10.83 4.29
CA ILE A 43 0.06 9.60 4.51
C ILE A 43 -0.73 8.68 5.44
N VAL A 44 -1.09 7.48 4.98
CA VAL A 44 -1.71 6.45 5.83
C VAL A 44 -0.68 5.35 6.08
N ALA A 45 -0.17 5.27 7.30
CA ALA A 45 0.89 4.33 7.64
C ALA A 45 0.80 3.78 9.07
N TYR A 46 1.54 2.72 9.41
CA TYR A 46 1.68 2.35 10.82
C TYR A 46 2.52 3.39 11.56
N GLY A 47 2.16 3.62 12.82
CA GLY A 47 3.05 4.29 13.76
C GLY A 47 4.34 3.49 13.99
N GLY A 48 5.33 4.15 14.60
CA GLY A 48 6.64 3.56 14.83
C GLY A 48 7.68 4.66 14.93
N SER A 49 8.66 4.59 14.03
CA SER A 49 9.75 5.57 13.95
C SER A 49 9.25 6.89 13.36
N ASP A 50 9.82 8.00 13.80
CA ASP A 50 9.46 9.30 13.23
C ASP A 50 9.97 9.45 11.78
N PRO A 51 9.15 9.96 10.86
CA PRO A 51 9.60 10.38 9.52
C PRO A 51 10.67 11.45 9.58
N HIS A 52 11.31 11.69 8.44
CA HIS A 52 12.21 12.81 8.23
C HIS A 52 11.50 14.13 8.58
N SER A 53 12.21 15.07 9.22
CA SER A 53 11.67 16.38 9.66
C SER A 53 10.93 17.11 8.53
N ALA A 54 11.52 17.15 7.34
CA ALA A 54 10.91 17.67 6.13
C ALA A 54 9.48 17.16 5.83
N VAL A 55 9.12 15.93 6.21
CA VAL A 55 7.75 15.39 6.07
C VAL A 55 6.86 15.88 7.21
N LEU A 56 7.37 15.87 8.45
CA LEU A 56 6.65 16.27 9.65
C LEU A 56 6.31 17.76 9.67
N GLU A 57 7.20 18.59 9.16
CA GLU A 57 7.11 20.06 9.19
C GLU A 57 6.38 20.62 7.96
N HIS A 58 6.08 19.79 6.95
CA HIS A 58 5.47 20.28 5.72
C HIS A 58 3.96 20.53 5.92
N PRO A 59 3.45 21.76 5.66
CA PRO A 59 2.07 22.12 5.99
C PRO A 59 1.02 21.34 5.17
N SER A 60 1.36 20.94 3.95
CA SER A 60 0.48 20.14 3.07
C SER A 60 0.61 18.63 3.24
N ILE A 61 1.34 18.13 4.26
CA ILE A 61 1.47 16.69 4.51
C ILE A 61 0.81 16.33 5.85
N HIS A 62 -0.18 15.46 5.80
CA HIS A 62 -0.96 15.01 6.95
C HIS A 62 -0.70 13.53 7.20
N THR A 63 -0.10 13.19 8.35
CA THR A 63 0.23 11.79 8.67
C THR A 63 -0.84 11.16 9.56
N HIS A 64 -1.46 10.09 9.07
CA HIS A 64 -2.47 9.29 9.73
C HIS A 64 -1.87 7.96 10.19
N ARG A 65 -1.48 7.89 11.45
CA ARG A 65 -0.84 6.71 12.06
C ARG A 65 -1.88 5.67 12.46
N MET A 66 -1.92 4.56 11.73
CA MET A 66 -2.68 3.36 12.06
C MET A 66 -2.05 2.64 13.26
N THR A 67 -2.90 2.10 14.13
CA THR A 67 -2.48 1.24 15.23
C THR A 67 -1.88 -0.06 14.67
N GLN A 68 -0.67 -0.39 15.08
CA GLN A 68 -0.04 -1.65 14.69
C GLN A 68 -0.73 -2.81 15.41
N TRP A 69 -0.97 -3.92 14.70
CA TRP A 69 -1.47 -5.14 15.33
C TRP A 69 -0.47 -5.60 16.40
N PRO A 70 -0.91 -5.82 17.65
CA PRO A 70 -0.01 -6.21 18.74
C PRO A 70 0.72 -7.50 18.37
N SER A 71 2.03 -7.52 18.61
CA SER A 71 2.85 -8.72 18.46
C SER A 71 2.22 -9.83 19.29
N THR A 72 1.89 -10.97 18.67
CA THR A 72 1.28 -12.11 19.37
C THR A 72 2.15 -12.47 20.58
N PRO A 73 1.65 -12.35 21.83
CA PRO A 73 2.44 -12.66 23.00
C PRO A 73 2.91 -14.12 22.94
N GLN A 74 4.17 -14.38 23.29
CA GLN A 74 4.74 -15.74 23.26
C GLN A 74 3.94 -16.73 24.12
N THR A 75 3.15 -16.22 25.07
CA THR A 75 2.26 -16.92 26.01
C THR A 75 0.99 -17.51 25.37
N PHE A 76 0.63 -17.14 24.14
CA PHE A 76 -0.57 -17.72 23.49
C PHE A 76 -0.32 -19.16 23.04
N SER A 77 -1.31 -20.03 23.32
CA SER A 77 -1.25 -21.46 23.00
C SER A 77 -0.92 -21.66 21.51
N LYS A 78 -0.06 -22.64 21.21
CA LYS A 78 0.36 -22.98 19.84
C LYS A 78 -0.85 -23.25 18.92
N MET A 79 -2.00 -23.64 19.49
CA MET A 79 -3.25 -23.93 18.79
C MET A 79 -3.93 -22.69 18.20
N LEU A 80 -3.82 -21.52 18.84
CA LEU A 80 -4.46 -20.28 18.37
C LEU A 80 -3.62 -19.49 17.35
N ARG A 81 -2.34 -19.86 17.18
CA ARG A 81 -1.41 -19.21 16.25
C ARG A 81 -1.92 -19.19 14.79
N PRO A 82 -2.36 -20.31 14.18
CA PRO A 82 -2.87 -20.28 12.81
C PRO A 82 -4.10 -19.39 12.64
N LEU A 83 -5.01 -19.37 13.62
CA LEU A 83 -6.18 -18.48 13.60
C LEU A 83 -5.76 -17.01 13.63
N MET A 84 -4.81 -16.63 14.50
CA MET A 84 -4.30 -15.26 14.55
C MET A 84 -3.55 -14.84 13.29
N LEU A 85 -2.83 -15.76 12.63
CA LEU A 85 -2.17 -15.49 11.36
C LEU A 85 -3.17 -15.16 10.25
N MET A 86 -4.37 -15.74 10.27
CA MET A 86 -5.44 -15.43 9.31
C MET A 86 -6.26 -14.20 9.73
N LEU A 87 -6.45 -13.98 11.03
CA LEU A 87 -7.21 -12.84 11.54
C LEU A 87 -6.46 -11.51 11.35
N LYS A 88 -5.13 -11.51 11.52
CA LYS A 88 -4.30 -10.31 11.36
C LYS A 88 -4.53 -9.58 10.02
N PRO A 89 -4.36 -10.21 8.83
CA PRO A 89 -4.59 -9.53 7.56
C PRO A 89 -6.05 -9.07 7.38
N LEU A 90 -7.03 -9.77 7.97
CA LEU A 90 -8.43 -9.33 7.93
C LEU A 90 -8.65 -8.04 8.73
N VAL A 91 -8.11 -7.95 9.94
CA VAL A 91 -8.21 -6.73 10.74
C VAL A 91 -7.44 -5.58 10.09
N GLN A 92 -6.24 -5.85 9.56
CA GLN A 92 -5.48 -4.87 8.81
C GLN A 92 -6.26 -4.36 7.59
N PHE A 93 -6.98 -5.24 6.88
CA PHE A 93 -7.84 -4.88 5.76
C PHE A 93 -8.98 -3.94 6.19
N VAL A 94 -9.75 -4.32 7.21
CA VAL A 94 -10.89 -3.52 7.70
C VAL A 94 -10.43 -2.15 8.21
N MET A 95 -9.35 -2.12 9.00
CA MET A 95 -8.77 -0.87 9.48
C MET A 95 -8.30 0.01 8.32
N LEU A 96 -7.58 -0.56 7.35
CA LEU A 96 -7.12 0.20 6.19
C LEU A 96 -8.31 0.77 5.40
N LEU A 97 -9.36 -0.02 5.16
CA LEU A 97 -10.57 0.49 4.52
C LEU A 97 -11.20 1.65 5.29
N TRP A 98 -11.28 1.58 6.63
CA TRP A 98 -11.79 2.68 7.44
C TRP A 98 -10.96 3.96 7.24
N TYR A 99 -9.63 3.85 7.21
CA TYR A 99 -8.79 5.02 6.96
C TYR A 99 -9.03 5.61 5.56
N LEU A 100 -9.06 4.77 4.52
CA LEU A 100 -9.19 5.21 3.13
C LEU A 100 -10.61 5.72 2.77
N PHE A 101 -11.64 5.23 3.46
CA PHE A 101 -13.04 5.61 3.20
C PHE A 101 -13.61 6.64 4.17
N VAL A 102 -13.10 6.71 5.40
CA VAL A 102 -13.73 7.54 6.44
C VAL A 102 -12.76 8.59 6.96
N LYS A 103 -11.52 8.21 7.24
CA LYS A 103 -10.57 9.09 7.94
C LYS A 103 -9.98 10.17 7.04
N ILE A 104 -9.55 9.81 5.84
CA ILE A 104 -8.90 10.76 4.91
C ILE A 104 -9.90 11.34 3.91
N PRO A 105 -9.72 12.59 3.47
CA PRO A 105 -10.47 13.14 2.34
C PRO A 105 -10.23 12.33 1.06
N ALA A 106 -11.20 12.34 0.13
CA ALA A 106 -11.07 11.61 -1.13
C ALA A 106 -9.89 12.17 -1.97
N PRO A 107 -8.85 11.37 -2.28
CA PRO A 107 -7.72 11.85 -3.08
C PRO A 107 -8.00 11.73 -4.58
N ASP A 108 -7.20 12.39 -5.42
CA ASP A 108 -7.16 12.14 -6.86
C ASP A 108 -6.35 10.90 -7.21
N VAL A 109 -5.34 10.57 -6.38
CA VAL A 109 -4.43 9.44 -6.59
C VAL A 109 -4.07 8.77 -5.26
N PHE A 110 -4.03 7.45 -5.27
CA PHE A 110 -3.40 6.63 -4.25
C PHE A 110 -2.05 6.12 -4.77
N ILE A 111 -0.98 6.29 -3.98
CA ILE A 111 0.32 5.67 -4.20
C ILE A 111 0.56 4.67 -3.06
N VAL A 112 0.65 3.38 -3.38
CA VAL A 112 0.79 2.32 -2.38
C VAL A 112 2.17 1.70 -2.41
N GLN A 113 2.77 1.49 -1.24
CA GLN A 113 3.98 0.69 -1.11
C GLN A 113 3.66 -0.80 -1.21
N ASN A 114 4.33 -1.52 -2.11
CA ASN A 114 4.30 -2.98 -2.16
C ASN A 114 5.70 -3.55 -1.89
N PRO A 115 5.90 -4.52 -0.97
CA PRO A 115 4.92 -5.19 -0.10
C PRO A 115 4.56 -4.40 1.19
N PRO A 116 3.56 -4.84 1.98
CA PRO A 116 2.74 -6.06 1.81
C PRO A 116 1.63 -5.89 0.77
N SER A 117 1.42 -6.91 -0.06
CA SER A 117 0.46 -6.86 -1.17
C SER A 117 -0.97 -7.17 -0.71
N VAL A 118 -1.12 -8.21 0.09
CA VAL A 118 -2.39 -8.58 0.74
C VAL A 118 -2.24 -8.24 2.23
N PRO A 119 -3.15 -7.44 2.82
CA PRO A 119 -4.42 -6.95 2.27
C PRO A 119 -4.36 -5.60 1.50
N THR A 120 -3.20 -4.95 1.43
CA THR A 120 -3.08 -3.53 1.03
C THR A 120 -3.58 -3.21 -0.38
N LEU A 121 -3.14 -3.94 -1.40
CA LEU A 121 -3.51 -3.67 -2.80
C LEU A 121 -5.02 -3.84 -3.02
N VAL A 122 -5.63 -4.81 -2.33
CA VAL A 122 -7.08 -5.04 -2.37
C VAL A 122 -7.81 -3.82 -1.80
N ALA A 123 -7.44 -3.39 -0.59
CA ALA A 123 -8.07 -2.27 0.09
C ALA A 123 -7.94 -0.97 -0.71
N VAL A 124 -6.72 -0.66 -1.16
CA VAL A 124 -6.45 0.58 -1.91
C VAL A 124 -7.15 0.54 -3.26
N LYS A 125 -7.20 -0.60 -3.95
CA LYS A 125 -7.92 -0.68 -5.23
C LYS A 125 -9.42 -0.45 -5.06
N TRP A 126 -10.02 -1.03 -4.02
CA TRP A 126 -11.44 -0.82 -3.73
C TRP A 126 -11.72 0.65 -3.38
N ALA A 127 -10.87 1.26 -2.55
CA ALA A 127 -10.96 2.69 -2.24
C ALA A 127 -10.79 3.56 -3.50
N SER A 128 -9.81 3.28 -4.35
CA SER A 128 -9.58 3.96 -5.63
C SER A 128 -10.80 3.89 -6.54
N TRP A 129 -11.39 2.70 -6.70
CA TRP A 129 -12.55 2.53 -7.57
C TRP A 129 -13.76 3.34 -7.07
N PHE A 130 -14.08 3.23 -5.79
CA PHE A 130 -15.21 3.94 -5.19
C PHE A 130 -15.00 5.47 -5.15
N ARG A 131 -13.77 5.93 -4.89
CA ARG A 131 -13.42 7.36 -4.86
C ARG A 131 -13.14 7.95 -6.24
N ARG A 132 -13.15 7.13 -7.30
CA ARG A 132 -12.74 7.51 -8.66
C ARG A 132 -11.33 8.11 -8.70
N SER A 133 -10.41 7.52 -7.96
CA SER A 133 -9.03 7.97 -7.83
C SER A 133 -8.11 7.05 -8.64
N ALA A 134 -7.00 7.58 -9.16
CA ALA A 134 -5.95 6.75 -9.75
C ALA A 134 -5.31 5.84 -8.69
N PHE A 135 -4.93 4.63 -9.09
CA PHE A 135 -4.26 3.65 -8.24
C PHE A 135 -2.86 3.38 -8.78
N VAL A 136 -1.82 3.80 -8.05
CA VAL A 136 -0.42 3.65 -8.44
C VAL A 136 0.31 2.78 -7.42
N ILE A 137 1.09 1.81 -7.89
CA ILE A 137 1.83 0.89 -7.03
C ILE A 137 3.33 1.21 -7.10
N ASP A 138 3.97 1.31 -5.94
CA ASP A 138 5.43 1.38 -5.83
C ASP A 138 6.01 0.02 -5.42
N TRP A 139 6.51 -0.72 -6.41
CA TRP A 139 7.04 -2.07 -6.28
C TRP A 139 8.47 -2.06 -5.73
N HIS A 140 8.62 -2.56 -4.51
CA HIS A 140 9.90 -2.77 -3.84
C HIS A 140 10.37 -4.22 -3.86
N ASN A 141 9.41 -5.14 -3.85
CA ASN A 141 9.61 -6.58 -3.97
C ASN A 141 8.27 -7.23 -4.34
N PHE A 142 8.27 -8.53 -4.63
CA PHE A 142 7.06 -9.31 -4.80
C PHE A 142 6.69 -10.02 -3.49
N GLY A 143 5.52 -9.69 -2.95
CA GLY A 143 5.04 -10.25 -1.68
C GLY A 143 4.92 -11.77 -1.74
N TYR A 144 4.51 -12.35 -2.88
CA TYR A 144 4.45 -13.80 -3.03
C TYR A 144 5.82 -14.47 -2.91
N THR A 145 6.88 -13.82 -3.38
CA THR A 145 8.25 -14.36 -3.31
C THR A 145 8.73 -14.36 -1.87
N LEU A 146 8.48 -13.29 -1.11
CA LEU A 146 8.78 -13.24 0.33
C LEU A 146 7.98 -14.29 1.11
N LEU A 147 6.70 -14.45 0.79
CA LEU A 147 5.86 -15.47 1.43
C LEU A 147 6.35 -16.89 1.11
N ALA A 148 6.85 -17.12 -0.11
CA ALA A 148 7.42 -18.40 -0.52
C ALA A 148 8.67 -18.79 0.27
N LEU A 149 9.44 -17.80 0.78
CA LEU A 149 10.58 -18.06 1.66
C LEU A 149 10.14 -18.59 3.03
N SER A 150 8.96 -18.18 3.51
CA SER A 150 8.43 -18.61 4.82
C SER A 150 7.59 -19.90 4.76
N LEU A 151 6.76 -20.06 3.73
CA LEU A 151 5.81 -21.18 3.62
C LEU A 151 6.21 -22.25 2.59
N GLY A 152 7.31 -22.02 1.86
CA GLY A 152 7.74 -22.87 0.74
C GLY A 152 7.00 -22.56 -0.56
N ARG A 153 7.73 -22.69 -1.67
CA ARG A 153 7.24 -22.35 -3.03
C ARG A 153 6.02 -23.15 -3.48
N ASN A 154 5.89 -24.41 -3.02
CA ASN A 154 4.81 -25.31 -3.42
C ASN A 154 3.53 -25.13 -2.58
N SER A 155 3.49 -24.14 -1.67
CA SER A 155 2.31 -23.88 -0.85
C SER A 155 1.16 -23.31 -1.67
N ARG A 156 -0.04 -23.86 -1.48
CA ARG A 156 -1.29 -23.32 -2.08
C ARG A 156 -1.53 -21.86 -1.67
N PHE A 157 -1.11 -21.48 -0.46
CA PHE A 157 -1.21 -20.09 0.01
C PHE A 157 -0.33 -19.13 -0.80
N VAL A 158 0.88 -19.54 -1.17
CA VAL A 158 1.79 -18.74 -2.00
C VAL A 158 1.22 -18.57 -3.41
N THR A 159 0.64 -19.64 -3.96
CA THR A 159 -0.02 -19.60 -5.28
C THR A 159 -1.21 -18.62 -5.28
N LEU A 160 -2.06 -18.69 -4.24
CA LEU A 160 -3.17 -17.76 -4.07
C LEU A 160 -2.67 -16.32 -3.89
N TYR A 161 -1.64 -16.11 -3.06
CA TYR A 161 -1.07 -14.78 -2.83
C TYR A 161 -0.52 -14.19 -4.13
N ASN A 162 0.24 -14.97 -4.91
CA ASN A 162 0.75 -14.56 -6.22
C ASN A 162 -0.41 -14.17 -7.17
N TRP A 163 -1.46 -14.98 -7.21
CA TRP A 163 -2.64 -14.67 -8.04
C TRP A 163 -3.29 -13.35 -7.63
N ILE A 164 -3.50 -13.12 -6.33
CA ILE A 164 -4.08 -11.85 -5.82
C ILE A 164 -3.15 -10.68 -6.15
N GLU A 165 -1.86 -10.78 -5.83
CA GLU A 165 -0.87 -9.73 -6.07
C GLU A 165 -0.81 -9.35 -7.56
N LYS A 166 -0.77 -10.34 -8.46
CA LYS A 166 -0.80 -10.14 -9.91
C LYS A 166 -2.12 -9.58 -10.42
N HIS A 167 -3.26 -10.06 -9.89
CA HIS A 167 -4.58 -9.59 -10.29
C HIS A 167 -4.75 -8.11 -9.96
N TYR A 168 -4.52 -7.71 -8.71
CA TYR A 168 -4.64 -6.31 -8.29
C TYR A 168 -3.52 -5.43 -8.86
N GLY A 169 -2.32 -5.99 -9.07
CA GLY A 169 -1.22 -5.31 -9.77
C GLY A 169 -1.60 -4.86 -11.18
N ARG A 170 -2.30 -5.71 -11.95
CA ARG A 170 -2.82 -5.37 -13.29
C ARG A 170 -3.87 -4.27 -13.32
N MET A 171 -4.52 -4.01 -12.19
CA MET A 171 -5.56 -2.99 -12.09
C MET A 171 -4.99 -1.61 -11.73
N ALA A 172 -3.67 -1.48 -11.57
CA ALA A 172 -2.99 -0.22 -11.35
C ALA A 172 -3.01 0.66 -12.60
N ASN A 173 -3.19 1.96 -12.39
CA ASN A 173 -3.09 2.99 -13.41
C ASN A 173 -1.63 3.37 -13.72
N GLY A 174 -0.70 3.01 -12.84
CA GLY A 174 0.75 3.18 -13.04
C GLY A 174 1.55 2.40 -12.00
N SER A 175 2.82 2.16 -12.32
CA SER A 175 3.75 1.44 -11.46
C SER A 175 5.11 2.13 -11.37
N PHE A 176 5.64 2.26 -10.16
CA PHE A 176 7.05 2.55 -9.93
C PHE A 176 7.78 1.26 -9.57
N CYS A 177 9.02 1.10 -10.04
CA CYS A 177 9.84 -0.08 -9.76
C CYS A 177 11.17 0.36 -9.15
N VAL A 178 11.75 -0.45 -8.25
CA VAL A 178 13.10 -0.20 -7.74
C VAL A 178 14.17 -0.57 -8.78
N THR A 179 13.92 -1.57 -9.62
CA THR A 179 14.90 -2.07 -10.60
C THR A 179 14.30 -2.28 -11.99
N LYS A 180 15.15 -2.23 -13.03
CA LYS A 180 14.77 -2.57 -14.41
C LYS A 180 14.36 -4.05 -14.55
N ALA A 181 14.99 -4.95 -13.79
CA ALA A 181 14.64 -6.37 -13.79
C ALA A 181 13.19 -6.59 -13.30
N MET A 182 12.80 -5.88 -12.24
CA MET A 182 11.42 -5.92 -11.72
C MET A 182 10.42 -5.34 -12.72
N GLN A 183 10.77 -4.23 -13.37
CA GLN A 183 9.95 -3.66 -14.45
C GLN A 183 9.75 -4.67 -15.58
N HIS A 184 10.80 -5.37 -15.99
CA HIS A 184 10.75 -6.39 -17.03
C HIS A 184 9.87 -7.59 -16.62
N GLU A 185 10.00 -8.07 -15.39
CA GLU A 185 9.14 -9.12 -14.83
C GLU A 185 7.66 -8.71 -14.84
N LEU A 186 7.37 -7.48 -14.40
CA LEU A 186 6.02 -6.92 -14.41
C LEU A 186 5.47 -6.81 -15.84
N ALA A 187 6.26 -6.32 -16.78
CA ALA A 187 5.85 -6.15 -18.17
C ALA A 187 5.62 -7.49 -18.88
N GLN A 188 6.59 -8.40 -18.83
CA GLN A 188 6.55 -9.63 -19.61
C GLN A 188 5.69 -10.72 -18.97
N ASN A 189 5.83 -10.93 -17.66
CA ASN A 189 5.18 -12.05 -17.00
C ASN A 189 3.84 -11.64 -16.38
N TRP A 190 3.69 -10.38 -16.00
CA TRP A 190 2.48 -9.90 -15.33
C TRP A 190 1.63 -9.00 -16.21
N SER A 191 2.11 -8.58 -17.38
CA SER A 191 1.37 -7.68 -18.28
C SER A 191 1.02 -6.33 -17.61
N ILE A 192 1.87 -5.88 -16.68
CA ILE A 192 1.79 -4.59 -15.99
C ILE A 192 2.82 -3.66 -16.63
N LYS A 193 2.37 -2.52 -17.15
CA LYS A 193 3.21 -1.55 -17.86
C LYS A 193 3.71 -0.45 -16.93
#